data_AF-A0A6B2G4S3-F1
#
_entry.id   AF-A0A6B2G4S3-F1
#
_cell.length_a   1.000
_cell.length_b   1.000
_cell.length_c   1.000
_cell.angle_alpha   90.00
_cell.angle_beta   90.00
_cell.angle_gamma   90.00
#
_symmetry.space_group_name_H-M   'P 1'
#
loop_
_entity.id
_entity.type
_entity.pdbx_description
1 polymer ?
#
loop_
_entity_poly.entity_id
_entity_poly.type
_entity_poly.pdbx_seq_one_letter_code
_entity_poly.pdbx_strand_id
1 'polypeptide(L)'
;IYLKYIEYEKSRKNPARVISLYERALTQHCLLQELWLSYIEYLSETIKDYDILDPVHRRSLRNIPWSSDLWISYMKTQELFKKEHELIKSTFQESLCGGISYAQDFLNLRIHFGYYFLRYVRDQNKEFEIFESFLKESILEQNSLLELFYFVELGMTADPNSLLLKILANAYQYIAKDTKIAMHVWKNILDKHTSDAQYWSEYLSIYKNLDDPNATRNLFKNCLNRYLDSPHLICQQFIEFENLVGDITTIQDAEKLVGRVLKNHQKRSENKEILP
;
A
#
# COMPACT_ATOMS: atom_id res chain seq x y z
N ILE A 1 -13.94 4.43 -30.42
CA ILE A 1 -14.50 3.34 -31.26
C ILE A 1 -13.78 2.02 -31.00
N TYR A 2 -12.43 1.99 -30.97
CA TYR A 2 -11.66 0.78 -30.72
C TYR A 2 -11.97 0.05 -29.40
N LEU A 3 -12.05 0.74 -28.25
CA LEU A 3 -12.30 0.07 -26.96
C LEU A 3 -13.61 -0.74 -26.95
N LYS A 4 -14.72 -0.16 -27.44
CA LYS A 4 -16.00 -0.89 -27.56
C LYS A 4 -15.88 -2.12 -28.48
N TYR A 5 -15.08 -2.04 -29.54
CA TYR A 5 -14.89 -3.15 -30.46
C TYR A 5 -13.95 -4.23 -29.91
N ILE A 6 -12.93 -3.83 -29.15
CA ILE A 6 -12.04 -4.72 -28.42
C ILE A 6 -12.83 -5.53 -27.39
N GLU A 7 -13.67 -4.88 -26.59
CA GLU A 7 -14.53 -5.57 -25.61
C GLU A 7 -15.50 -6.56 -26.28
N TYR A 8 -16.05 -6.17 -27.43
CA TYR A 8 -16.87 -7.07 -28.23
C TYR A 8 -16.09 -8.30 -28.72
N GLU A 9 -14.87 -8.14 -29.25
CA GLU A 9 -14.07 -9.26 -29.76
C GLU A 9 -13.45 -10.12 -28.63
N LYS A 10 -13.17 -9.55 -27.46
CA LYS A 10 -12.82 -10.31 -26.25
C LYS A 10 -13.88 -11.35 -25.90
N SER A 11 -15.16 -11.00 -26.04
CA SER A 11 -16.28 -11.93 -25.80
C SER A 11 -16.28 -13.15 -26.74
N ARG A 12 -15.64 -13.04 -27.90
CA ARG A 12 -15.58 -14.08 -28.95
C ARG A 12 -14.37 -15.01 -28.82
N LYS A 13 -13.51 -14.80 -27.80
CA LYS A 13 -12.37 -15.67 -27.44
C LYS A 13 -11.43 -16.04 -28.61
N ASN A 14 -11.19 -15.12 -29.55
CA ASN A 14 -10.18 -15.29 -30.60
C ASN A 14 -8.97 -14.37 -30.35
N PRO A 15 -7.86 -14.88 -29.78
CA PRO A 15 -6.73 -14.05 -29.38
C PRO A 15 -6.07 -13.30 -30.53
N ALA A 16 -5.91 -13.94 -31.70
CA ALA A 16 -5.27 -13.32 -32.85
C ALA A 16 -6.03 -12.06 -33.33
N ARG A 17 -7.36 -12.10 -33.32
CA ARG A 17 -8.20 -10.95 -33.70
C ARG A 17 -8.11 -9.81 -32.68
N VAL A 18 -8.15 -10.14 -31.39
CA VAL A 18 -8.05 -9.13 -30.32
C VAL A 18 -6.67 -8.46 -30.34
N ILE A 19 -5.59 -9.24 -30.48
CA ILE A 19 -4.22 -8.73 -30.64
C ILE A 19 -4.14 -7.81 -31.86
N SER A 20 -4.63 -8.25 -33.02
CA SER A 20 -4.64 -7.42 -34.24
C SER A 20 -5.38 -6.09 -34.05
N LEU A 21 -6.48 -6.09 -33.29
CA LEU A 21 -7.22 -4.87 -32.99
C LEU A 21 -6.46 -3.94 -32.04
N TYR A 22 -5.81 -4.47 -31.00
CA TYR A 22 -4.93 -3.67 -30.15
C TYR A 22 -3.79 -3.06 -30.96
N GLU A 23 -3.09 -3.86 -31.76
CA GLU A 23 -1.98 -3.38 -32.60
C GLU A 23 -2.44 -2.29 -33.56
N ARG A 24 -3.60 -2.46 -34.21
CA ARG A 24 -4.20 -1.41 -35.06
C ARG A 24 -4.54 -0.15 -34.28
N ALA A 25 -5.14 -0.27 -33.11
CA ALA A 25 -5.47 0.88 -32.28
C ALA A 25 -4.21 1.64 -31.85
N LEU A 26 -3.14 0.92 -31.49
CA LEU A 26 -1.87 1.48 -31.08
C LEU A 26 -1.15 2.23 -32.21
N THR A 27 -1.34 1.86 -33.48
CA THR A 27 -0.80 2.67 -34.60
C THR A 27 -1.37 4.09 -34.66
N GLN A 28 -2.56 4.31 -34.12
CA GLN A 28 -3.26 5.61 -34.16
C GLN A 28 -3.22 6.33 -32.80
N HIS A 29 -3.12 5.57 -31.71
CA HIS A 29 -3.27 6.07 -30.34
C HIS A 29 -2.16 5.55 -29.40
N CYS A 30 -0.90 5.57 -29.86
CA CYS A 30 0.24 5.05 -29.08
C CYS A 30 0.57 5.85 -27.82
N LEU A 31 0.01 7.06 -27.65
CA LEU A 31 0.19 7.88 -26.44
C LEU A 31 -0.95 7.70 -25.42
N LEU A 32 -1.89 6.78 -25.66
CA LEU A 32 -2.99 6.50 -24.74
C LEU A 32 -2.59 5.39 -23.76
N GLN A 33 -2.34 5.76 -22.50
CA GLN A 33 -1.88 4.83 -21.45
C GLN A 33 -2.84 3.66 -21.24
N GLU A 34 -4.14 3.93 -21.18
CA GLU A 34 -5.17 2.93 -20.89
C GLU A 34 -5.23 1.83 -21.95
N LEU A 35 -4.90 2.18 -23.20
CA LEU A 35 -4.85 1.21 -24.30
C LEU A 35 -3.69 0.23 -24.14
N TRP A 36 -2.51 0.71 -23.74
CA TRP A 36 -1.36 -0.14 -23.44
C TRP A 36 -1.61 -1.03 -22.23
N LEU A 37 -2.10 -0.47 -21.12
CA LEU A 37 -2.39 -1.23 -19.92
C LEU A 37 -3.42 -2.33 -20.20
N SER A 38 -4.52 -2.00 -20.90
CA SER A 38 -5.53 -2.97 -21.28
C SER A 38 -4.98 -4.06 -22.21
N TYR A 39 -4.07 -3.71 -23.12
CA TYR A 39 -3.43 -4.70 -24.00
C TYR A 39 -2.51 -5.65 -23.22
N ILE A 40 -1.67 -5.10 -22.34
CA ILE A 40 -0.75 -5.87 -21.49
C ILE A 40 -1.54 -6.80 -20.56
N GLU A 41 -2.60 -6.31 -19.93
CA GLU A 41 -3.50 -7.09 -19.08
C GLU A 41 -4.10 -8.27 -19.87
N TYR A 42 -4.64 -7.99 -21.05
CA TYR A 42 -5.19 -9.01 -21.93
C TYR A 42 -4.17 -10.11 -22.29
N LEU A 43 -2.95 -9.73 -22.67
CA LEU A 43 -1.87 -10.68 -22.98
C LEU A 43 -1.45 -11.49 -21.76
N SER A 44 -1.42 -10.84 -20.58
CA SER A 44 -1.05 -11.47 -19.31
C SER A 44 -2.09 -12.50 -18.86
N GLU A 45 -3.36 -12.29 -19.17
CA GLU A 45 -4.43 -13.25 -18.84
C GLU A 45 -4.56 -14.39 -19.85
N THR A 46 -4.27 -14.13 -21.12
CA THR A 46 -4.55 -15.08 -22.22
C THR A 46 -3.33 -15.86 -22.69
N ILE A 47 -2.24 -15.16 -23.01
CA ILE A 47 -1.05 -15.78 -23.59
C ILE A 47 -0.12 -16.29 -22.50
N LYS A 48 0.09 -15.50 -21.44
CA LYS A 48 0.97 -15.85 -20.30
C LYS A 48 2.38 -16.24 -20.73
N ASP A 49 2.93 -15.53 -21.71
CA ASP A 49 4.29 -15.72 -22.21
C ASP A 49 5.10 -14.42 -22.06
N TYR A 50 6.22 -14.51 -21.36
CA TYR A 50 7.11 -13.38 -21.13
C TYR A 50 7.73 -12.87 -22.44
N ASP A 51 8.09 -13.77 -23.36
CA ASP A 51 8.78 -13.39 -24.59
C ASP A 51 7.86 -12.59 -25.53
N ILE A 52 6.55 -12.69 -25.32
CA ILE A 52 5.53 -11.86 -25.98
C ILE A 52 5.24 -10.58 -25.19
N LEU A 53 5.18 -10.65 -23.87
CA LEU A 53 4.88 -9.51 -23.00
C LEU A 53 6.02 -8.47 -22.92
N ASP A 54 7.27 -8.91 -22.84
CA ASP A 54 8.44 -8.02 -22.69
C ASP A 54 8.56 -7.01 -23.85
N PRO A 55 8.46 -7.41 -25.14
CA PRO A 55 8.44 -6.46 -26.23
C PRO A 55 7.29 -5.45 -26.17
N VAL A 56 6.12 -5.86 -25.68
CA VAL A 56 4.95 -4.98 -25.57
C VAL A 56 5.16 -3.94 -24.47
N HIS A 57 5.70 -4.35 -23.32
CA HIS A 57 6.11 -3.44 -22.25
C HIS A 57 7.18 -2.45 -22.71
N ARG A 58 8.24 -2.90 -23.39
CA ARG A 58 9.28 -1.99 -23.92
C ARG A 58 8.72 -1.00 -24.93
N ARG A 59 7.77 -1.44 -25.76
CA ARG A 59 7.09 -0.56 -26.73
C ARG A 59 6.22 0.48 -26.03
N SER A 60 5.47 0.12 -25.00
CA SER A 60 4.64 1.07 -24.25
C SER A 60 5.50 2.14 -23.59
N LEU A 61 6.59 1.73 -22.94
CA LEU A 61 7.53 2.62 -22.26
C LEU A 61 8.35 3.50 -23.21
N ARG A 62 8.60 3.07 -24.45
CA ARG A 62 9.20 3.96 -25.46
C ARG A 62 8.24 5.04 -25.93
N ASN A 63 6.92 4.78 -25.92
CA ASN A 63 5.92 5.78 -26.31
C ASN A 63 5.55 6.70 -25.14
N ILE A 64 5.47 6.15 -23.91
CA ILE A 64 5.00 6.85 -22.71
C ILE A 64 5.96 6.57 -21.54
N PRO A 65 7.23 7.03 -21.61
CA PRO A 65 8.22 6.76 -20.56
C PRO A 65 7.89 7.44 -19.22
N TRP A 66 7.04 8.49 -19.24
CA TRP A 66 6.61 9.22 -18.06
C TRP A 66 5.44 8.55 -17.30
N SER A 67 4.98 7.38 -17.73
CA SER A 67 3.89 6.65 -17.06
C SER A 67 4.43 5.74 -15.97
N SER A 68 4.18 6.11 -14.70
CA SER A 68 4.47 5.27 -13.54
C SER A 68 3.77 3.90 -13.63
N ASP A 69 2.50 3.88 -14.04
CA ASP A 69 1.70 2.66 -14.13
C ASP A 69 2.25 1.63 -15.12
N LEU A 70 2.79 2.07 -16.27
CA LEU A 70 3.42 1.16 -17.23
C LEU A 70 4.70 0.54 -16.67
N TRP A 71 5.53 1.33 -15.99
CA TRP A 71 6.74 0.82 -15.32
C TRP A 71 6.39 -0.17 -14.20
N ILE A 72 5.38 0.15 -13.39
CA ILE A 72 4.87 -0.73 -12.33
C ILE A 72 4.35 -2.05 -12.93
N SER A 73 3.58 -1.97 -14.01
CA SER A 73 3.05 -3.13 -14.72
C SER A 73 4.18 -4.02 -15.27
N TYR A 74 5.23 -3.41 -15.79
CA TYR A 74 6.39 -4.13 -16.32
C TYR A 74 7.17 -4.87 -15.22
N MET A 75 7.48 -4.19 -14.10
CA MET A 75 8.15 -4.81 -12.95
C MET A 75 7.29 -5.95 -12.34
N LYS A 76 5.97 -5.76 -12.22
CA LYS A 76 5.06 -6.83 -11.78
C LYS A 76 5.07 -8.03 -12.73
N THR A 77 5.15 -7.79 -14.04
CA THR A 77 5.27 -8.86 -15.04
C THR A 77 6.60 -9.60 -14.89
N GLN A 78 7.71 -8.88 -14.75
CA GLN A 78 9.02 -9.50 -14.51
C GLN A 78 9.02 -10.35 -13.23
N GLU A 79 8.43 -9.84 -12.14
CA GLU A 79 8.25 -10.59 -10.90
C GLU A 79 7.40 -11.86 -11.10
N LEU A 80 6.26 -11.73 -11.78
CA LEU A 80 5.36 -12.86 -12.08
C LEU A 80 6.07 -14.00 -12.82
N PHE A 81 6.92 -13.64 -13.79
CA PHE A 81 7.72 -14.58 -14.56
C PHE A 81 9.07 -14.92 -13.89
N LYS A 82 9.24 -14.56 -12.62
CA LYS A 82 10.43 -14.86 -11.79
C LYS A 82 11.75 -14.45 -12.45
N LYS A 83 11.75 -13.29 -13.10
CA LYS A 83 12.98 -12.73 -13.65
C LYS A 83 13.96 -12.35 -12.53
N GLU A 84 15.23 -12.25 -12.89
CA GLU A 84 16.31 -12.00 -11.95
C GLU A 84 16.12 -10.65 -11.23
N HIS A 85 16.53 -10.62 -9.96
CA HIS A 85 16.41 -9.42 -9.12
C HIS A 85 17.10 -8.20 -9.73
N GLU A 86 18.27 -8.41 -10.33
CA GLU A 86 19.04 -7.35 -11.00
C GLU A 86 18.29 -6.75 -12.19
N LEU A 87 17.52 -7.54 -12.95
CA LEU A 87 16.71 -7.01 -14.05
C LEU A 87 15.57 -6.12 -13.53
N ILE A 88 14.92 -6.52 -12.43
CA ILE A 88 13.82 -5.74 -11.84
C ILE A 88 14.38 -4.45 -11.21
N LYS A 89 15.53 -4.52 -10.54
CA LYS A 89 16.28 -3.36 -10.05
C LYS A 89 16.65 -2.40 -11.18
N SER A 90 17.21 -2.90 -12.28
CA SER A 90 17.58 -2.05 -13.41
C SER A 90 16.34 -1.39 -14.04
N THR A 91 15.25 -2.14 -14.17
CA THR A 91 13.97 -1.62 -14.66
C THR A 91 13.41 -0.51 -13.75
N PHE A 92 13.53 -0.67 -12.43
CA PHE A 92 13.18 0.39 -11.48
C PHE A 92 14.07 1.63 -11.65
N GLN A 93 15.40 1.46 -11.76
CA GLN A 93 16.33 2.57 -11.98
C GLN A 93 16.05 3.30 -13.30
N GLU A 94 15.75 2.58 -14.37
CA GLU A 94 15.33 3.16 -15.66
C GLU A 94 14.04 3.97 -15.51
N SER A 95 13.07 3.49 -14.71
CA SER A 95 11.82 4.21 -14.48
C SER A 95 12.01 5.58 -13.83
N LEU A 96 13.01 5.72 -12.96
CA LEU A 96 13.37 7.00 -12.34
C LEU A 96 13.90 8.02 -13.36
N CYS A 97 14.46 7.56 -14.47
CA CYS A 97 14.91 8.38 -15.60
C CYS A 97 13.83 8.57 -16.68
N GLY A 98 12.63 8.01 -16.52
CA GLY A 98 11.56 8.01 -17.52
C GLY A 98 10.88 9.37 -17.77
N GLY A 99 11.27 10.43 -17.04
CA GLY A 99 10.66 11.76 -17.17
C GLY A 99 9.29 11.87 -16.50
N ILE A 100 9.10 11.15 -15.39
CA ILE A 100 7.90 11.25 -14.56
C ILE A 100 7.86 12.65 -13.95
N SER A 101 6.71 13.32 -14.07
CA SER A 101 6.60 14.75 -13.71
C SER A 101 5.96 14.98 -12.35
N TYR A 102 5.14 14.03 -11.86
CA TYR A 102 4.39 14.21 -10.62
C TYR A 102 5.06 13.48 -9.45
N ALA A 103 5.22 14.17 -8.33
CA ALA A 103 5.75 13.62 -7.09
C ALA A 103 4.99 12.36 -6.63
N GLN A 104 3.67 12.34 -6.81
CA GLN A 104 2.83 11.20 -6.46
C GLN A 104 3.19 9.94 -7.26
N ASP A 105 3.52 10.10 -8.54
CA ASP A 105 3.88 9.01 -9.44
C ASP A 105 5.24 8.40 -9.08
N PHE A 106 6.21 9.25 -8.71
CA PHE A 106 7.49 8.78 -8.18
C PHE A 106 7.33 7.98 -6.90
N LEU A 107 6.51 8.49 -5.98
CA LEU A 107 6.26 7.80 -4.73
C LEU A 107 5.51 6.48 -4.96
N ASN A 108 4.53 6.45 -5.87
CA ASN A 108 3.81 5.24 -6.24
C ASN A 108 4.78 4.16 -6.78
N LEU A 109 5.73 4.54 -7.62
CA LEU A 109 6.80 3.64 -8.08
C LEU A 109 7.64 3.08 -6.93
N ARG A 110 8.12 3.96 -6.04
CA ARG A 110 8.92 3.56 -4.87
C ARG A 110 8.15 2.62 -3.94
N ILE A 111 6.85 2.86 -3.72
CA ILE A 111 5.97 1.98 -2.93
C ILE A 111 5.85 0.60 -3.60
N HIS A 112 5.58 0.55 -4.91
CA HIS A 112 5.45 -0.71 -5.63
C HIS A 112 6.74 -1.51 -5.66
N PHE A 113 7.87 -0.85 -5.91
CA PHE A 113 9.18 -1.47 -5.84
C PHE A 113 9.52 -1.91 -4.41
N GLY A 114 9.18 -1.11 -3.40
CA GLY A 114 9.36 -1.45 -1.99
C GLY A 114 8.60 -2.72 -1.59
N TYR A 115 7.36 -2.90 -2.04
CA TYR A 115 6.62 -4.14 -1.82
C TYR A 115 7.22 -5.35 -2.54
N TYR A 116 7.71 -5.17 -3.77
CA TYR A 116 8.46 -6.21 -4.48
C TYR A 116 9.72 -6.60 -3.70
N PHE A 117 10.52 -5.61 -3.31
CA PHE A 117 11.79 -5.84 -2.63
C PHE A 117 11.57 -6.47 -1.25
N LEU A 118 10.49 -6.10 -0.54
CA LEU A 118 10.07 -6.78 0.69
C LEU A 118 9.82 -8.28 0.46
N ARG A 119 9.10 -8.64 -0.61
CA ARG A 119 8.86 -10.07 -0.95
C ARG A 119 10.16 -10.78 -1.30
N TYR A 120 11.03 -10.14 -2.07
CA TYR A 120 12.35 -10.69 -2.42
C TYR A 120 13.21 -10.95 -1.17
N VAL A 121 13.37 -9.96 -0.29
CA VAL A 121 14.15 -10.10 0.95
C VAL A 121 13.54 -11.16 1.86
N ARG A 122 12.21 -11.21 1.99
CA ARG A 122 11.51 -12.23 2.77
C ARG A 122 11.80 -13.65 2.25
N ASP A 123 11.77 -13.84 0.94
CA ASP A 123 11.87 -15.17 0.32
C ASP A 123 13.32 -15.65 0.20
N GLN A 124 14.27 -14.74 -0.07
CA GLN A 124 15.69 -15.06 -0.26
C GLN A 124 16.54 -14.86 1.01
N ASN A 125 16.01 -14.18 2.03
CA ASN A 125 16.68 -13.78 3.27
C ASN A 125 18.05 -13.13 3.05
N LYS A 126 18.13 -12.23 2.06
CA LYS A 126 19.34 -11.49 1.66
C LYS A 126 19.01 -10.01 1.48
N GLU A 127 20.04 -9.16 1.53
CA GLU A 127 19.96 -7.73 1.20
C GLU A 127 19.02 -6.88 2.07
N PHE A 128 18.72 -7.31 3.32
CA PHE A 128 17.87 -6.53 4.23
C PHE A 128 18.42 -5.11 4.45
N GLU A 129 19.73 -4.96 4.62
CA GLU A 129 20.37 -3.64 4.81
C GLU A 129 20.18 -2.71 3.60
N ILE A 130 20.30 -3.25 2.39
CA ILE A 130 20.10 -2.50 1.14
C ILE A 130 18.63 -2.09 1.01
N PHE A 131 17.72 -3.02 1.28
CA PHE A 131 16.29 -2.77 1.29
C PHE A 131 15.89 -1.71 2.35
N GLU A 132 16.45 -1.79 3.54
CA GLU A 132 16.24 -0.83 4.62
C GLU A 132 16.74 0.57 4.21
N SER A 133 17.92 0.66 3.62
CA SER A 133 18.46 1.91 3.08
C SER A 133 17.56 2.50 2.02
N PHE A 134 17.10 1.68 1.06
CA PHE A 134 16.17 2.11 0.01
C PHE A 134 14.86 2.69 0.59
N LEU A 135 14.27 2.05 1.59
CA LEU A 135 13.05 2.56 2.21
C LEU A 135 13.28 3.84 3.01
N LYS A 136 14.38 3.93 3.76
CA LYS A 136 14.74 5.14 4.50
C LYS A 136 14.95 6.33 3.56
N GLU A 137 15.64 6.11 2.44
CA GLU A 137 15.81 7.11 1.38
C GLU A 137 14.46 7.53 0.79
N SER A 138 13.60 6.56 0.47
CA SER A 138 12.26 6.83 -0.08
C SER A 138 11.38 7.65 0.87
N ILE A 139 11.46 7.38 2.18
CA ILE A 139 10.74 8.14 3.21
C ILE A 139 11.32 9.55 3.35
N LEU A 140 12.64 9.71 3.27
CA LEU A 140 13.30 11.01 3.33
C LEU A 140 12.91 11.88 2.13
N GLU A 141 12.97 11.33 0.92
CA GLU A 141 12.55 12.04 -0.29
C GLU A 141 11.08 12.45 -0.23
N GLN A 142 10.21 11.57 0.27
CA GLN A 142 8.80 11.91 0.49
C GLN A 142 8.66 13.14 1.41
N ASN A 143 9.40 13.19 2.51
CA ASN A 143 9.36 14.33 3.42
C ASN A 143 9.89 15.60 2.75
N SER A 144 10.97 15.51 1.97
CA SER A 144 11.48 16.65 1.20
C SER A 144 10.50 17.14 0.13
N LEU A 145 9.76 16.25 -0.54
CA LEU A 145 8.71 16.62 -1.48
C LEU A 145 7.54 17.35 -0.79
N LEU A 146 7.23 16.95 0.45
CA LEU A 146 6.21 17.61 1.26
C LEU A 146 6.62 19.01 1.70
N GLU A 147 7.91 19.27 1.92
CA GLU A 147 8.44 20.59 2.26
C GLU A 147 8.34 21.61 1.11
N LEU A 148 8.08 21.15 -0.13
CA LEU A 148 7.79 22.05 -1.24
C LEU A 148 6.45 22.74 -0.99
N PHE A 149 6.49 24.07 -0.82
CA PHE A 149 5.45 25.00 -0.35
C PHE A 149 4.00 24.65 -0.74
N TYR A 150 3.78 24.14 -1.94
CA TYR A 150 2.46 23.78 -2.48
C TYR A 150 1.76 22.62 -1.72
N PHE A 151 2.50 21.62 -1.23
CA PHE A 151 1.89 20.49 -0.52
C PHE A 151 1.48 20.86 0.91
N VAL A 152 2.30 21.68 1.59
CA VAL A 152 2.04 22.15 2.96
C VAL A 152 0.78 23.00 3.01
N GLU A 153 0.61 23.95 2.09
CA GLU A 153 -0.54 24.87 2.08
C GLU A 153 -1.88 24.17 1.80
N LEU A 154 -1.85 23.08 1.02
CA LEU A 154 -3.05 22.28 0.72
C LEU A 154 -3.29 21.14 1.73
N GLY A 155 -2.43 20.99 2.73
CA GLY A 155 -2.51 19.88 3.70
C GLY A 155 -2.39 18.50 3.04
N MET A 156 -1.81 18.43 1.85
CA MET A 156 -1.68 17.18 1.11
C MET A 156 -0.45 16.43 1.58
N THR A 157 -0.62 15.12 1.80
CA THR A 157 0.49 14.20 2.04
C THR A 157 0.72 13.40 0.75
N ALA A 158 1.99 13.18 0.39
CA ALA A 158 2.34 12.36 -0.77
C ALA A 158 1.99 10.88 -0.49
N ASP A 159 2.15 10.45 0.78
CA ASP A 159 1.75 9.14 1.26
C ASP A 159 0.65 9.27 2.33
N PRO A 160 -0.62 9.49 1.94
CA PRO A 160 -1.72 9.66 2.88
C PRO A 160 -2.02 8.41 3.69
N ASN A 161 -1.51 7.25 3.28
CA ASN A 161 -1.74 6.00 4.00
C ASN A 161 -0.47 5.48 4.69
N SER A 162 0.59 6.30 4.74
CA SER A 162 1.89 5.95 5.32
C SER A 162 2.41 4.58 4.84
N LEU A 163 2.14 4.20 3.60
CA LEU A 163 2.51 2.91 3.01
C LEU A 163 4.02 2.63 3.09
N LEU A 164 4.88 3.62 2.85
CA LEU A 164 6.33 3.41 2.98
C LEU A 164 6.73 3.03 4.42
N LEU A 165 6.16 3.72 5.41
CA LEU A 165 6.37 3.41 6.82
C LEU A 165 5.78 2.03 7.19
N LYS A 166 4.63 1.66 6.64
CA LYS A 166 4.03 0.33 6.85
C LYS A 166 4.93 -0.77 6.28
N ILE A 167 5.50 -0.59 5.08
CA ILE A 167 6.45 -1.54 4.49
C ILE A 167 7.66 -1.70 5.42
N LEU A 168 8.23 -0.58 5.90
CA LEU A 168 9.38 -0.58 6.79
C LEU A 168 9.08 -1.29 8.13
N ALA A 169 7.95 -0.97 8.75
CA ALA A 169 7.53 -1.59 10.01
C ALA A 169 7.32 -3.11 9.86
N ASN A 170 6.67 -3.54 8.77
CA ASN A 170 6.48 -4.96 8.46
C ASN A 170 7.81 -5.67 8.22
N ALA A 171 8.77 -5.01 7.58
CA ALA A 171 10.10 -5.58 7.38
C ALA A 171 10.84 -5.82 8.70
N TYR A 172 10.84 -4.84 9.61
CA TYR A 172 11.44 -5.02 10.93
C TYR A 172 10.73 -6.12 11.73
N GLN A 173 9.40 -6.17 11.69
CA GLN A 173 8.64 -7.14 12.44
C GLN A 173 8.82 -8.57 11.93
N TYR A 174 8.64 -8.80 10.64
CA TYR A 174 8.54 -10.15 10.08
C TYR A 174 9.86 -10.69 9.53
N ILE A 175 10.76 -9.81 9.07
CA ILE A 175 12.05 -10.21 8.49
C ILE A 175 13.16 -10.08 9.53
N ALA A 176 13.42 -8.87 10.02
CA ALA A 176 14.48 -8.64 11.00
C ALA A 176 14.15 -9.19 12.41
N LYS A 177 12.86 -9.45 12.67
CA LYS A 177 12.33 -9.85 13.98
C LYS A 177 12.69 -8.87 15.10
N ASP A 178 12.84 -7.58 14.75
CA ASP A 178 13.07 -6.50 15.70
C ASP A 178 11.75 -5.76 15.98
N THR A 179 10.99 -6.30 16.92
CA THR A 179 9.71 -5.70 17.32
C THR A 179 9.88 -4.32 17.95
N LYS A 180 11.04 -4.00 18.54
CA LYS A 180 11.25 -2.69 19.18
C LYS A 180 11.33 -1.60 18.13
N ILE A 181 12.10 -1.83 17.07
CA ILE A 181 12.19 -0.88 15.95
C ILE A 181 10.86 -0.82 15.21
N ALA A 182 10.20 -1.97 14.96
CA ALA A 182 8.88 -1.98 14.33
C ALA A 182 7.86 -1.12 15.11
N MET A 183 7.81 -1.24 16.44
CA MET A 183 6.94 -0.40 17.28
C MET A 183 7.32 1.09 17.22
N HIS A 184 8.61 1.42 17.13
CA HIS A 184 9.04 2.80 16.96
C HIS A 184 8.55 3.39 15.63
N VAL A 185 8.69 2.65 14.53
CA VAL A 185 8.16 3.06 13.22
C VAL A 185 6.64 3.23 13.28
N TRP A 186 5.92 2.32 13.94
CA TRP A 186 4.47 2.43 14.13
C TRP A 186 4.03 3.65 14.94
N LYS A 187 4.80 4.07 15.94
CA LYS A 187 4.51 5.33 16.65
C LYS A 187 4.52 6.52 15.68
N ASN A 188 5.50 6.58 14.79
CA ASN A 188 5.57 7.63 13.75
C ASN A 188 4.36 7.59 12.79
N ILE A 189 3.83 6.39 12.50
CA ILE A 189 2.59 6.24 11.71
C ILE A 189 1.39 6.78 12.50
N LEU A 190 1.26 6.41 13.78
CA LEU A 190 0.16 6.85 14.63
C LEU A 190 0.16 8.35 14.92
N ASP A 191 1.33 9.00 14.92
CA ASP A 191 1.43 10.45 15.03
C ASP A 191 0.78 11.16 13.83
N LYS A 192 0.77 10.53 12.65
CA LYS A 192 0.05 10.99 11.45
C LYS A 192 -1.43 10.55 11.44
N HIS A 193 -1.72 9.39 12.00
CA HIS A 193 -3.02 8.72 11.97
C HIS A 193 -3.67 8.61 13.36
N THR A 194 -3.65 9.71 14.12
CA THR A 194 -4.00 9.70 15.56
C THR A 194 -5.43 9.25 15.85
N SER A 195 -6.35 9.50 14.93
CA SER A 195 -7.79 9.21 15.07
C SER A 195 -8.24 7.99 14.28
N ASP A 196 -7.37 7.35 13.50
CA ASP A 196 -7.77 6.29 12.59
C ASP A 196 -7.69 4.92 13.29
N ALA A 197 -8.86 4.34 13.57
CA ALA A 197 -9.00 3.09 14.30
C ALA A 197 -8.29 1.92 13.61
N GLN A 198 -8.21 1.93 12.27
CA GLN A 198 -7.53 0.86 11.53
C GLN A 198 -6.03 0.80 11.84
N TYR A 199 -5.34 1.95 11.92
CA TYR A 199 -3.91 1.99 12.26
C TYR A 199 -3.66 1.60 13.71
N TRP A 200 -4.54 2.04 14.63
CA TRP A 200 -4.49 1.60 16.01
C TRP A 200 -4.69 0.09 16.16
N SER A 201 -5.64 -0.48 15.41
CA SER A 201 -5.90 -1.93 15.37
C SER A 201 -4.66 -2.72 14.93
N GLU A 202 -4.00 -2.29 13.85
CA GLU A 202 -2.76 -2.92 13.39
C GLU A 202 -1.65 -2.80 14.45
N TYR A 203 -1.45 -1.63 15.06
CA TYR A 203 -0.46 -1.45 16.12
C TYR A 203 -0.75 -2.29 17.38
N LEU A 204 -2.01 -2.35 17.81
CA LEU A 204 -2.44 -3.16 18.96
C LEU A 204 -2.25 -4.65 18.69
N SER A 205 -2.41 -5.11 17.45
CA SER A 205 -2.15 -6.51 17.08
C SER A 205 -0.69 -6.90 17.31
N ILE A 206 0.26 -5.98 17.12
CA ILE A 206 1.68 -6.19 17.40
C ILE A 206 1.90 -6.36 18.91
N TYR A 207 1.26 -5.52 19.72
CA TYR A 207 1.34 -5.60 21.18
C TYR A 207 0.72 -6.89 21.73
N LYS A 208 -0.39 -7.37 21.15
CA LYS A 208 -1.00 -8.66 21.54
C LYS A 208 -0.06 -9.85 21.35
N ASN A 209 0.86 -9.77 20.39
CA ASN A 209 1.86 -10.80 20.16
C ASN A 209 3.07 -10.70 21.11
N LEU A 210 3.14 -9.66 21.93
CA LEU A 210 4.13 -9.52 22.99
C LEU A 210 3.63 -10.21 24.27
N ASP A 211 4.55 -10.82 25.02
CA ASP A 211 4.26 -11.48 26.31
C ASP A 211 4.12 -10.46 27.46
N ASP A 212 3.35 -9.39 27.25
CA ASP A 212 3.02 -8.38 28.27
C ASP A 212 1.54 -7.97 28.19
N PRO A 213 0.66 -8.73 28.87
CA PRO A 213 -0.77 -8.42 28.95
C PRO A 213 -1.08 -7.07 29.58
N ASN A 214 -0.27 -6.64 30.56
CA ASN A 214 -0.53 -5.40 31.29
C ASN A 214 -0.21 -4.17 30.46
N ALA A 215 0.92 -4.18 29.73
CA ALA A 215 1.23 -3.14 28.77
C ALA A 215 0.19 -3.07 27.65
N THR A 216 -0.24 -4.21 27.11
CA THR A 216 -1.26 -4.29 26.07
C THR A 216 -2.60 -3.72 26.55
N ARG A 217 -3.03 -4.09 27.76
CA ARG A 217 -4.25 -3.55 28.39
C ARG A 217 -4.18 -2.04 28.59
N ASN A 218 -3.06 -1.53 29.08
CA ASN A 218 -2.87 -0.10 29.27
C ASN A 218 -2.87 0.65 27.92
N LEU A 219 -2.31 0.05 26.87
CA LEU A 219 -2.34 0.62 25.53
C LEU A 219 -3.76 0.69 24.97
N PHE A 220 -4.57 -0.36 25.15
CA PHE A 220 -5.99 -0.33 24.80
C PHE A 220 -6.74 0.78 25.51
N LYS A 221 -6.59 0.91 26.83
CA LYS A 221 -7.21 1.98 27.63
C LYS A 221 -6.78 3.36 27.12
N ASN A 222 -5.50 3.54 26.83
CA ASN A 222 -4.98 4.79 26.29
C ASN A 222 -5.56 5.10 24.90
N CYS A 223 -5.66 4.10 24.02
CA CYS A 223 -6.27 4.23 22.69
C CYS A 223 -7.74 4.64 22.78
N LEU A 224 -8.54 3.93 23.58
CA LEU A 224 -9.98 4.17 23.75
C LEU A 224 -10.33 5.50 24.43
N ASN A 225 -9.39 6.11 25.15
CA ASN A 225 -9.55 7.45 25.71
C ASN A 225 -9.37 8.57 24.66
N ARG A 226 -8.88 8.25 23.45
CA ARG A 226 -8.73 9.21 22.35
C ARG A 226 -10.01 9.33 21.54
N TYR A 227 -10.06 10.35 20.67
CA TYR A 227 -11.05 10.40 19.61
C TYR A 227 -10.65 9.41 18.51
N LEU A 228 -11.57 8.54 18.12
CA LEU A 228 -11.40 7.58 17.02
C LEU A 228 -12.55 7.74 16.04
N ASP A 229 -12.27 7.55 14.75
CA ASP A 229 -13.25 7.53 13.66
C ASP A 229 -14.24 6.35 13.79
N SER A 230 -13.74 5.16 14.12
CA SER A 230 -14.48 3.91 14.21
C SER A 230 -14.14 3.17 15.52
N PRO A 231 -14.53 3.70 16.70
CA PRO A 231 -14.16 3.12 17.99
C PRO A 231 -14.70 1.69 18.21
N HIS A 232 -15.77 1.30 17.51
CA HIS A 232 -16.35 -0.04 17.57
C HIS A 232 -15.32 -1.15 17.30
N LEU A 233 -14.42 -0.94 16.33
CA LEU A 233 -13.36 -1.90 15.98
C LEU A 233 -12.44 -2.16 17.18
N ILE A 234 -11.94 -1.10 17.81
CA ILE A 234 -11.02 -1.21 18.95
C ILE A 234 -11.75 -1.76 20.18
N CYS A 235 -13.00 -1.36 20.41
CA CYS A 235 -13.82 -1.89 21.49
C CYS A 235 -13.99 -3.41 21.39
N GLN A 236 -14.33 -3.92 20.19
CA GLN A 236 -14.45 -5.36 19.96
C GLN A 236 -13.12 -6.07 20.23
N GLN A 237 -12.03 -5.57 19.67
CA GLN A 237 -10.70 -6.15 19.86
C GLN A 237 -10.23 -6.13 21.32
N PHE A 238 -10.68 -5.16 22.11
CA PHE A 238 -10.34 -5.06 23.54
C PHE A 238 -11.10 -6.11 24.36
N ILE A 239 -12.39 -6.29 24.09
CA ILE A 239 -13.20 -7.34 24.75
C ILE A 239 -12.67 -8.73 24.39
N GLU A 240 -12.37 -8.99 23.12
CA GLU A 240 -11.74 -10.24 22.69
C GLU A 240 -10.40 -10.49 23.41
N PHE A 241 -9.60 -9.46 23.60
CA PHE A 241 -8.34 -9.56 24.34
C PHE A 241 -8.55 -9.89 25.82
N GLU A 242 -9.46 -9.22 26.52
CA GLU A 242 -9.73 -9.50 27.94
C GLU A 242 -10.39 -10.86 28.15
N ASN A 243 -11.24 -11.33 27.22
CA ASN A 243 -11.79 -12.68 27.29
C ASN A 243 -10.73 -13.78 27.15
N LEU A 244 -9.62 -13.50 26.45
CA LEU A 244 -8.53 -14.46 26.24
C LEU A 244 -7.51 -14.47 27.38
N VAL A 245 -7.23 -13.31 27.99
CA VAL A 245 -6.08 -13.13 28.91
C VAL A 245 -6.47 -12.54 30.27
N GLY A 246 -7.62 -11.88 30.34
CA GLY A 246 -8.12 -11.22 31.53
C GLY A 246 -8.80 -12.15 32.52
N ASP A 247 -9.12 -11.59 33.68
CA ASP A 247 -9.99 -12.22 34.67
C ASP A 247 -11.39 -11.57 34.61
N ILE A 248 -12.32 -12.10 35.38
CA ILE A 248 -13.70 -11.57 35.38
C ILE A 248 -13.77 -10.09 35.77
N THR A 249 -12.85 -9.61 36.61
CA THR A 249 -12.81 -8.21 37.03
C THR A 249 -12.32 -7.31 35.90
N THR A 250 -11.27 -7.71 35.18
CA THR A 250 -10.73 -6.92 34.07
C THR A 250 -11.70 -6.90 32.89
N ILE A 251 -12.42 -8.01 32.66
CA ILE A 251 -13.50 -8.10 31.66
C ILE A 251 -14.63 -7.11 32.01
N GLN A 252 -15.13 -7.13 33.25
CA GLN A 252 -16.18 -6.20 33.68
C GLN A 252 -15.75 -4.73 33.57
N ASP A 253 -14.50 -4.42 33.90
CA ASP A 253 -13.96 -3.07 33.75
C ASP A 253 -13.81 -2.67 32.28
N ALA A 254 -13.45 -3.60 31.40
CA ALA A 254 -13.42 -3.39 29.97
C ALA A 254 -14.81 -3.14 29.39
N GLU A 255 -15.81 -3.92 29.77
CA GLU A 255 -17.21 -3.72 29.37
C GLU A 255 -17.74 -2.34 29.79
N LYS A 256 -17.44 -1.90 31.02
CA LYS A 256 -17.80 -0.55 31.51
C LYS A 256 -17.13 0.54 30.67
N LEU A 257 -15.85 0.38 30.33
CA LEU A 257 -15.11 1.34 29.51
C LEU A 257 -15.69 1.39 28.09
N VAL A 258 -15.87 0.25 27.45
CA VAL A 258 -16.45 0.13 26.11
C VAL A 258 -17.85 0.74 26.06
N GLY A 259 -18.71 0.42 27.03
CA GLY A 259 -20.05 1.00 27.12
C GLY A 259 -20.04 2.53 27.24
N ARG A 260 -19.05 3.10 27.94
CA ARG A 260 -18.87 4.57 28.04
C ARG A 260 -18.42 5.16 26.71
N VAL A 261 -17.43 4.55 26.04
CA VAL A 261 -16.89 5.02 24.76
C VAL A 261 -17.96 5.02 23.67
N LEU A 262 -18.72 3.93 23.55
CA LEU A 262 -19.78 3.80 22.55
C LEU A 262 -20.93 4.79 22.78
N LYS A 263 -21.36 4.99 24.02
CA LYS A 263 -22.38 6.01 24.35
C LYS A 263 -21.90 7.42 23.99
N ASN A 264 -20.63 7.74 24.26
CA ASN A 264 -20.06 9.03 23.91
C ASN A 264 -19.95 9.21 22.38
N HIS A 265 -19.64 8.14 21.65
CA HIS A 265 -19.61 8.16 20.19
C HIS A 265 -21.01 8.38 19.59
N GLN A 266 -22.03 7.66 20.09
CA GLN A 266 -23.43 7.82 19.65
C GLN A 266 -23.96 9.24 19.85
N LYS A 267 -23.75 9.83 21.03
CA LYS A 267 -24.13 11.23 21.30
C LYS A 267 -23.47 12.21 20.32
N ARG A 268 -22.24 11.92 19.89
CA ARG A 268 -21.50 12.77 18.93
C ARG A 268 -22.02 12.62 17.52
N SER A 269 -22.38 11.40 17.09
CA SER A 269 -23.00 11.20 15.77
C SER A 269 -24.36 11.88 15.68
N GLU A 270 -25.19 11.75 16.73
CA GLU A 270 -26.50 12.43 16.81
C GLU A 270 -26.35 13.96 16.73
N ASN A 271 -25.37 14.54 17.42
CA ASN A 271 -25.12 16.00 17.37
C ASN A 271 -24.60 16.49 16.01
N LYS A 272 -23.93 15.64 15.21
CA LYS A 272 -23.47 16.02 13.87
C LYS A 272 -24.59 16.02 12.84
N GLU A 273 -25.64 15.22 13.03
CA GLU A 273 -26.82 15.19 12.15
C GLU A 273 -27.76 16.39 12.37
N ILE A 274 -27.57 17.14 13.45
CA ILE A 274 -28.45 18.26 13.87
C ILE A 274 -27.92 19.64 13.39
N LEU A 275 -26.70 19.71 12.85
CA LEU A 275 -26.13 20.95 12.31
C LEU A 275 -26.33 21.01 10.77
N PRO A 276 -27.01 22.05 10.25
CA PRO A 276 -27.28 22.22 8.82
C PRO A 276 -26.03 22.55 8.00
#